data_AF-A0A1V5MR37-F1
#
_entry.id   AF-A0A1V5MR37-F1
#
_cell.length_a   1.000
_cell.length_b   1.000
_cell.length_c   1.000
_cell.angle_alpha   90.00
_cell.angle_beta   90.00
_cell.angle_gamma   90.00
#
_symmetry.space_group_name_H-M   'P 1'
#
loop_
_entity.id
_entity.type
_entity.pdbx_description
1 polymer ?
#
loop_
_entity_poly.entity_id
_entity_poly.type
_entity_poly.pdbx_seq_one_letter_code
_entity_poly.pdbx_strand_id
1 'polypeptide(L)'
;MKQSFPICLILLLSTYVLACTTDETVDLEKPTIDLTLPEVFPLDGDTLSFEDSLYVKLRLQDNVALGSKRCLNLSIHHNFDHHSHSTEVDESNLDPVKTPVNPLTFIQSYDLPAGLSTYDTNILLILPPSNDQGLYDEGDYHFFISLTDAQGWSTQKGLSIKLLHR
;
A
#
# COMPACT_ATOMS: atom_id res chain seq x y z
N MET A 1 -26.56 -68.74 13.77
CA MET A 1 -26.27 -67.29 13.88
C MET A 1 -24.82 -67.05 13.46
N LYS A 2 -24.63 -66.33 12.34
CA LYS A 2 -23.46 -65.58 11.81
C LYS A 2 -22.06 -66.15 12.16
N GLN A 3 -21.38 -66.94 11.32
CA GLN A 3 -20.65 -66.62 10.05
C GLN A 3 -19.53 -65.56 10.19
N SER A 4 -18.36 -66.06 10.57
CA SER A 4 -16.99 -65.90 10.04
C SER A 4 -16.55 -64.74 9.11
N PHE A 5 -15.32 -64.29 9.44
CA PHE A 5 -14.11 -64.03 8.63
C PHE A 5 -13.61 -62.57 8.47
N PRO A 6 -12.29 -62.32 8.67
CA PRO A 6 -11.68 -60.99 8.77
C PRO A 6 -11.17 -60.51 7.40
N ILE A 7 -11.26 -59.21 7.14
CA ILE A 7 -10.64 -58.58 5.97
C ILE A 7 -9.89 -57.34 6.44
N CYS A 8 -8.57 -57.51 6.46
CA CYS A 8 -7.56 -56.46 6.40
C CYS A 8 -7.93 -55.47 5.29
N LEU A 9 -8.26 -54.23 5.63
CA LEU A 9 -8.33 -53.14 4.66
C LEU A 9 -7.48 -51.98 5.18
N ILE A 10 -6.18 -52.11 4.91
CA ILE A 10 -5.25 -50.99 4.88
C ILE A 10 -5.76 -50.03 3.80
N LEU A 11 -6.42 -48.94 4.22
CA LEU A 11 -6.77 -47.86 3.32
C LEU A 11 -5.51 -47.02 3.09
N LEU A 12 -4.74 -47.42 2.07
CA LEU A 12 -3.61 -46.65 1.56
C LEU A 12 -4.19 -45.39 0.87
N LEU A 13 -4.21 -44.27 1.58
CA LEU A 13 -4.56 -42.98 1.02
C LEU A 13 -3.38 -42.51 0.15
N SER A 14 -3.40 -42.94 -1.11
CA SER A 14 -2.50 -42.41 -2.15
C SER A 14 -2.83 -40.96 -2.40
N THR A 15 -2.19 -40.04 -1.67
CA THR A 15 -2.17 -38.63 -2.04
C THR A 15 -1.29 -38.50 -3.28
N TYR A 16 -1.94 -38.45 -4.44
CA TYR A 16 -1.30 -37.99 -5.67
C TYR A 16 -0.97 -36.50 -5.49
N VAL A 17 0.26 -36.23 -5.04
CA VAL A 17 0.88 -34.93 -5.30
C VAL A 17 1.20 -34.91 -6.79
N LEU A 18 0.25 -34.41 -7.60
CA LEU A 18 0.60 -33.85 -8.89
C LEU A 18 1.48 -32.63 -8.58
N ALA A 19 2.80 -32.83 -8.63
CA ALA A 19 3.72 -31.72 -8.77
C ALA A 19 3.38 -31.05 -10.11
N CYS A 20 2.77 -29.88 -10.04
CA CYS A 20 2.52 -29.04 -11.20
C CYS A 20 3.88 -28.49 -11.64
N THR A 21 4.54 -29.15 -12.59
CA THR A 21 5.68 -28.57 -13.30
C THR A 21 5.13 -27.84 -14.51
N THR A 22 4.81 -26.57 -14.35
CA THR A 22 4.60 -25.70 -15.49
C THR A 22 5.90 -24.95 -15.74
N ASP A 23 6.47 -25.12 -16.93
CA ASP A 23 7.52 -24.26 -17.53
C ASP A 23 6.97 -22.84 -17.77
N GLU A 24 6.29 -22.27 -16.78
CA GLU A 24 5.91 -20.87 -16.80
C GLU A 24 7.12 -20.09 -16.31
N THR A 25 7.52 -19.09 -17.11
CA THR A 25 8.48 -18.09 -16.67
C THR A 25 7.93 -17.46 -15.40
N VAL A 26 8.49 -17.86 -14.26
CA VAL A 26 8.08 -17.36 -12.95
C VAL A 26 8.42 -15.89 -12.90
N ASP A 27 7.43 -15.08 -12.56
CA ASP A 27 7.64 -13.66 -12.33
C ASP A 27 8.33 -13.44 -10.97
N LEU A 28 9.43 -12.69 -11.00
CA LEU A 28 10.28 -12.40 -9.86
C LEU A 28 10.50 -10.88 -9.70
N GLU A 29 9.94 -10.06 -10.58
CA GLU A 29 10.10 -8.62 -10.51
C GLU A 29 9.06 -8.02 -9.58
N LYS A 30 9.39 -6.89 -8.96
CA LYS A 30 8.44 -6.16 -8.13
C LYS A 30 7.78 -5.08 -8.97
N PRO A 31 6.52 -4.72 -8.68
CA PRO A 31 5.90 -3.59 -9.34
C PRO A 31 6.63 -2.30 -8.97
N THR A 32 6.51 -1.27 -9.79
CA THR A 32 7.15 0.04 -9.59
C THR A 32 6.12 1.14 -9.38
N ILE A 33 6.50 2.11 -8.55
CA ILE A 33 5.77 3.36 -8.33
C ILE A 33 6.70 4.46 -8.82
N ASP A 34 6.42 5.01 -10.00
CA ASP A 34 7.22 6.06 -10.61
C ASP A 34 6.69 7.42 -10.17
N LEU A 35 7.54 8.13 -9.42
CA LEU A 35 7.25 9.45 -8.85
C LEU A 35 7.96 10.58 -9.62
N THR A 36 8.63 10.26 -10.73
CA THR A 36 9.46 11.22 -11.46
C THR A 36 8.70 12.00 -12.53
N LEU A 37 7.45 11.62 -12.81
CA LEU A 37 6.65 12.25 -13.84
C LEU A 37 6.07 13.60 -13.38
N PRO A 38 5.98 14.61 -14.28
CA PRO A 38 5.50 15.94 -13.91
C PRO A 38 4.09 16.01 -13.32
N GLU A 39 3.22 15.05 -13.67
CA GLU A 39 1.84 14.99 -13.21
C GLU A 39 1.65 14.25 -11.87
N VAL A 40 2.71 13.66 -11.31
CA VAL A 40 2.65 12.93 -10.05
C VAL A 40 2.39 13.87 -8.88
N PHE A 41 1.54 13.43 -7.97
CA PHE A 41 1.21 14.15 -6.74
C PHE A 41 0.63 13.18 -5.70
N PRO A 42 0.94 13.33 -4.40
CA PRO A 42 1.91 14.26 -3.82
C PRO A 42 3.36 13.82 -4.05
N LEU A 43 4.30 14.73 -3.84
CA LEU A 43 5.74 14.50 -3.85
C LEU A 43 6.34 14.66 -2.45
N ASP A 44 7.54 14.13 -2.27
CA ASP A 44 8.33 14.32 -1.05
C ASP A 44 8.58 15.83 -0.80
N GLY A 45 8.34 16.28 0.43
CA GLY A 45 8.43 17.68 0.84
C GLY A 45 7.16 18.52 0.64
N ASP A 46 6.08 17.96 0.05
CA ASP A 46 4.85 18.72 -0.17
C ASP A 46 4.18 19.15 1.15
N THR A 47 3.63 20.37 1.14
CA THR A 47 2.75 20.87 2.19
C THR A 47 1.31 20.83 1.70
N LEU A 48 0.47 20.08 2.39
CA LEU A 48 -0.92 19.81 2.07
C LEU A 48 -1.84 20.43 3.13
N SER A 49 -3.07 20.73 2.76
CA SER A 49 -4.10 21.25 3.69
C SER A 49 -5.14 20.18 4.01
N PHE A 50 -5.58 20.11 5.26
CA PHE A 50 -6.66 19.22 5.68
C PHE A 50 -7.99 19.53 4.98
N GLU A 51 -8.23 20.77 4.62
CA GLU A 51 -9.48 21.23 4.00
C GLU A 51 -9.52 21.01 2.48
N ASP A 52 -8.39 20.65 1.87
CA ASP A 52 -8.29 20.49 0.42
C ASP A 52 -8.73 19.10 -0.07
N SER A 53 -9.33 19.10 -1.25
CA SER A 53 -9.51 17.88 -2.04
C SER A 53 -8.20 17.57 -2.77
N LEU A 54 -7.56 16.47 -2.38
CA LEU A 54 -6.27 16.03 -2.92
C LEU A 54 -6.51 14.99 -4.03
N TYR A 55 -5.92 15.18 -5.20
CA TYR A 55 -5.96 14.19 -6.27
C TYR A 55 -4.64 13.43 -6.32
N VAL A 56 -4.62 12.22 -5.78
CA VAL A 56 -3.43 11.36 -5.78
C VAL A 56 -3.22 10.77 -7.17
N LYS A 57 -2.11 11.18 -7.80
CA LYS A 57 -1.71 10.83 -9.15
C LYS A 57 -0.35 10.13 -9.10
N LEU A 58 -0.33 8.86 -9.49
CA LEU A 58 0.82 7.98 -9.45
C LEU A 58 0.88 7.20 -10.76
N ARG A 59 2.10 6.95 -11.25
CA ARG A 59 2.36 5.99 -12.32
C ARG A 59 2.75 4.65 -11.69
N LEU A 60 1.88 3.65 -11.86
CA LEU A 60 2.07 2.29 -11.36
C LEU A 60 2.44 1.39 -12.54
N GLN A 61 3.46 0.54 -12.40
CA GLN A 61 3.87 -0.37 -13.48
C GLN A 61 4.28 -1.73 -12.94
N ASP A 62 4.18 -2.75 -13.78
CA ASP A 62 4.65 -4.10 -13.52
C ASP A 62 5.04 -4.77 -14.85
N ASN A 63 5.97 -5.73 -14.81
CA ASN A 63 6.43 -6.46 -16.00
C ASN A 63 5.37 -7.46 -16.52
N VAL A 64 4.52 -8.02 -15.65
CA VAL A 64 3.46 -8.96 -16.03
C VAL A 64 2.09 -8.32 -15.86
N ALA A 65 1.68 -8.03 -14.64
CA ALA A 65 0.40 -7.42 -14.33
C ALA A 65 0.35 -6.87 -12.90
N LEU A 66 -0.18 -5.66 -12.76
CA LEU A 66 -0.56 -5.09 -11.48
C LEU A 66 -1.66 -5.94 -10.81
N GLY A 67 -1.67 -5.93 -9.47
CA GLY A 67 -2.76 -6.51 -8.71
C GLY A 67 -4.06 -5.77 -9.00
N SER A 68 -5.20 -6.41 -8.71
CA SER A 68 -6.52 -5.80 -8.97
C SER A 68 -7.32 -5.52 -7.71
N LYS A 69 -7.21 -6.36 -6.67
CA LYS A 69 -8.00 -6.26 -5.45
C LYS A 69 -7.17 -5.78 -4.29
N ARG A 70 -7.54 -4.62 -3.73
CA ARG A 70 -6.87 -3.98 -2.59
C ARG A 70 -5.34 -3.91 -2.75
N CYS A 71 -4.90 -3.70 -3.98
CA CYS A 71 -3.49 -3.80 -4.39
C CYS A 71 -2.75 -2.47 -4.29
N LEU A 72 -3.47 -1.34 -4.23
CA LEU A 72 -2.91 -0.04 -3.90
C LEU A 72 -3.40 0.36 -2.50
N ASN A 73 -2.48 0.58 -1.57
CA ASN A 73 -2.77 1.08 -0.23
C ASN A 73 -2.11 2.44 -0.04
N LEU A 74 -2.90 3.42 0.39
CA LEU A 74 -2.45 4.74 0.78
C LEU A 74 -2.65 4.89 2.28
N SER A 75 -1.60 5.26 3.02
CA SER A 75 -1.70 5.57 4.44
C SER A 75 -1.00 6.87 4.81
N ILE A 76 -1.53 7.54 5.82
CA ILE A 76 -0.97 8.77 6.38
C ILE A 76 -0.90 8.65 7.89
N HIS A 77 0.26 8.96 8.48
CA HIS A 77 0.48 8.98 9.93
C HIS A 77 1.51 10.04 10.31
N HIS A 78 1.45 10.54 11.54
CA HIS A 78 2.33 11.62 11.97
C HIS A 78 3.81 11.19 12.00
N ASN A 79 4.71 12.15 11.83
CA ASN A 79 6.15 12.00 11.98
C ASN A 79 6.73 12.92 13.07
N PHE A 80 5.95 13.24 14.11
CA PHE A 80 6.33 14.24 15.11
C PHE A 80 7.54 13.89 16.00
N ASP A 81 7.98 12.64 15.98
CA ASP A 81 9.18 12.12 16.65
C ASP A 81 10.33 11.83 15.67
N HIS A 82 10.14 12.14 14.39
CA HIS A 82 11.13 12.03 13.30
C HIS A 82 11.60 10.59 13.07
N HIS A 83 10.68 9.62 13.14
CA HIS A 83 10.97 8.26 12.68
C HIS A 83 10.98 8.21 11.15
N SER A 84 11.80 7.34 10.57
CA SER A 84 11.96 7.30 9.12
C SER A 84 11.18 6.14 8.50
N HIS A 85 10.36 6.49 7.51
CA HIS A 85 9.74 5.58 6.54
C HIS A 85 10.05 6.00 5.10
N SER A 86 10.70 7.14 4.91
CA SER A 86 10.92 7.70 3.59
C SER A 86 11.89 6.81 2.83
N THR A 87 11.49 6.46 1.62
CA THR A 87 12.39 5.84 0.64
C THR A 87 13.11 6.90 -0.19
N GLU A 88 12.77 8.18 0.03
CA GLU A 88 13.32 9.34 -0.64
C GLU A 88 14.25 10.12 0.29
N VAL A 89 15.08 11.00 -0.29
CA VAL A 89 16.32 11.48 0.33
C VAL A 89 16.13 12.72 1.22
N ASP A 90 14.98 13.40 1.18
CA ASP A 90 14.85 14.74 1.76
C ASP A 90 14.02 14.82 3.05
N GLU A 91 14.71 14.73 4.20
CA GLU A 91 14.15 15.05 5.52
C GLU A 91 14.57 16.47 5.98
N SER A 92 15.02 17.36 5.08
CA SER A 92 15.77 18.59 5.46
C SER A 92 14.94 19.74 6.07
N ASN A 93 13.63 19.58 6.28
CA ASN A 93 12.75 20.64 6.79
C ASN A 93 11.68 20.16 7.79
N LEU A 94 12.04 19.23 8.68
CA LEU A 94 11.17 18.81 9.77
C LEU A 94 11.03 19.91 10.83
N ASP A 95 9.83 20.05 11.39
CA ASP A 95 9.55 20.92 12.53
C ASP A 95 10.25 20.40 13.80
N PRO A 96 10.26 21.16 14.91
CA PRO A 96 10.72 20.60 16.18
C PRO A 96 9.87 19.42 16.63
N VAL A 97 10.53 18.37 17.14
CA VAL A 97 9.87 17.21 17.75
C VAL A 97 8.79 17.64 18.75
N LYS A 98 7.61 17.03 18.66
CA LYS A 98 6.49 17.30 19.55
C LYS A 98 5.71 16.04 19.92
N THR A 99 5.00 16.11 21.04
CA THR A 99 4.10 15.03 21.46
C THR A 99 2.77 15.16 20.70
N PRO A 100 2.27 14.08 20.06
CA PRO A 100 0.95 14.09 19.43
C PRO A 100 -0.15 14.29 20.48
N VAL A 101 -1.10 15.18 20.18
CA VAL A 101 -2.31 15.44 20.98
C VAL A 101 -3.53 14.79 20.33
N ASN A 102 -3.73 15.03 19.03
CA ASN A 102 -4.78 14.44 18.21
C ASN A 102 -4.28 14.25 16.76
N PRO A 103 -3.33 13.35 16.48
CA PRO A 103 -2.77 13.19 15.15
C PRO A 103 -3.74 12.46 14.20
N LEU A 104 -3.71 12.80 12.92
CA LEU A 104 -4.42 12.02 11.91
C LEU A 104 -3.75 10.64 11.74
N THR A 105 -4.57 9.59 11.64
CA THR A 105 -4.17 8.31 11.07
C THR A 105 -5.17 7.96 9.98
N PHE A 106 -4.68 7.71 8.77
CA PHE A 106 -5.49 7.37 7.61
C PHE A 106 -4.91 6.12 6.95
N ILE A 107 -5.76 5.17 6.56
CA ILE A 107 -5.38 3.98 5.79
C ILE A 107 -6.55 3.64 4.87
N GLN A 108 -6.30 3.56 3.57
CA GLN A 108 -7.30 3.17 2.60
C GLN A 108 -6.69 2.32 1.49
N SER A 109 -7.36 1.22 1.17
CA SER A 109 -7.02 0.36 0.04
C SER A 109 -7.94 0.63 -1.14
N TYR A 110 -7.38 0.51 -2.34
CA TYR A 110 -8.04 0.73 -3.62
C TYR A 110 -7.88 -0.50 -4.53
N ASP A 111 -8.89 -0.73 -5.34
CA ASP A 111 -8.87 -1.71 -6.42
C ASP A 111 -8.35 -1.04 -7.70
N LEU A 112 -7.61 -1.78 -8.51
CA LEU A 112 -7.21 -1.39 -9.85
C LEU A 112 -7.94 -2.25 -10.90
N PRO A 113 -8.14 -1.77 -12.12
CA PRO A 113 -8.63 -2.61 -13.21
C PRO A 113 -7.70 -3.81 -13.43
N ALA A 114 -8.28 -5.00 -13.62
CA ALA A 114 -7.50 -6.22 -13.78
C ALA A 114 -6.77 -6.28 -15.13
N GLY A 115 -5.61 -6.95 -15.16
CA GLY A 115 -4.87 -7.25 -16.39
C GLY A 115 -4.06 -6.08 -16.97
N LEU A 116 -3.82 -5.02 -16.18
CA LEU A 116 -3.00 -3.89 -16.59
C LEU A 116 -1.55 -4.10 -16.13
N SER A 117 -0.59 -3.83 -17.01
CA SER A 117 0.84 -3.69 -16.66
C SER A 117 1.24 -2.25 -16.36
N THR A 118 0.39 -1.27 -16.64
CA THR A 118 0.60 0.14 -16.33
C THR A 118 -0.73 0.82 -16.01
N TYR A 119 -0.75 1.67 -14.99
CA TYR A 119 -1.93 2.43 -14.60
C TYR A 119 -1.56 3.80 -14.02
N ASP A 120 -2.23 4.84 -14.50
CA ASP A 120 -2.13 6.20 -13.97
C ASP A 120 -3.33 6.47 -13.06
N THR A 121 -3.06 6.76 -11.78
CA THR A 121 -4.12 7.02 -10.81
C THR A 121 -4.63 8.45 -10.92
N ASN A 122 -5.88 8.66 -10.49
CA ASN A 122 -6.43 10.00 -10.23
C ASN A 122 -7.45 9.89 -9.08
N ILE A 123 -6.95 9.55 -7.90
CA ILE A 123 -7.78 9.20 -6.74
C ILE A 123 -8.10 10.47 -5.96
N LEU A 124 -9.39 10.80 -5.82
CA LEU A 124 -9.83 11.86 -4.93
C LEU A 124 -9.71 11.39 -3.48
N LEU A 125 -8.80 12.02 -2.74
CA LEU A 125 -8.60 11.86 -1.31
C LEU A 125 -9.10 13.11 -0.59
N ILE A 126 -10.02 12.92 0.35
CA ILE A 126 -10.53 13.98 1.23
C ILE A 126 -10.18 13.56 2.65
N LEU A 127 -9.32 14.34 3.30
CA LEU A 127 -8.97 14.12 4.70
C LEU A 127 -10.00 14.83 5.59
N PRO A 128 -10.49 14.18 6.66
CA PRO A 128 -11.27 14.91 7.66
C PRO A 128 -10.35 15.91 8.37
N PRO A 129 -10.74 17.18 8.57
CA PRO A 129 -9.93 18.15 9.31
C PRO A 129 -10.02 17.97 10.83
N SER A 130 -10.98 17.17 11.31
CA SER A 130 -11.25 16.99 12.74
C SER A 130 -11.91 15.65 13.04
N ASN A 131 -11.89 15.27 14.32
CA ASN A 131 -12.72 14.22 14.92
C ASN A 131 -13.45 14.77 16.16
N ASP A 132 -14.01 13.87 16.97
CA ASP A 132 -14.73 14.21 18.21
C ASP A 132 -13.85 14.92 19.27
N GLN A 133 -12.52 14.89 19.12
CA GLN A 133 -11.56 15.54 20.01
C GLN A 133 -11.13 16.93 19.52
N GLY A 134 -11.60 17.36 18.35
CA GLY A 134 -11.28 18.64 17.73
C GLY A 134 -10.47 18.48 16.44
N LEU A 135 -9.78 19.54 16.05
CA LEU A 135 -8.89 19.56 14.88
C LEU A 135 -7.78 18.52 15.03
N TYR A 136 -7.35 17.95 13.90
CA TYR A 136 -6.15 17.12 13.91
C TYR A 136 -4.90 17.97 14.08
N ASP A 137 -3.83 17.38 14.61
CA ASP A 137 -2.56 18.08 14.79
C ASP A 137 -1.94 18.42 13.43
N GLU A 138 -1.56 19.68 13.22
CA GLU A 138 -0.72 20.07 12.08
C GLU A 138 0.71 19.53 12.19
N GLY A 139 1.52 19.62 11.15
CA GLY A 139 2.96 19.36 11.20
C GLY A 139 3.40 18.24 10.27
N ASP A 140 4.47 17.54 10.63
CA ASP A 140 5.10 16.53 9.78
C ASP A 140 4.36 15.20 9.81
N TYR A 141 4.11 14.63 8.63
CA TYR A 141 3.43 13.37 8.41
C TYR A 141 4.16 12.55 7.34
N HIS A 142 4.01 11.23 7.41
CA HIS A 142 4.38 10.31 6.34
C HIS A 142 3.16 10.05 5.46
N PHE A 143 3.30 10.24 4.15
CA PHE A 143 2.39 9.71 3.14
C PHE A 143 3.00 8.44 2.55
N PHE A 144 2.38 7.30 2.81
CA PHE A 144 2.92 6.00 2.45
C PHE A 144 2.06 5.33 1.38
N ILE A 145 2.73 4.80 0.36
CA ILE A 145 2.14 4.15 -0.80
C ILE A 145 2.68 2.72 -0.85
N SER A 146 1.77 1.74 -0.86
CA SER A 146 2.13 0.33 -1.08
C SER A 146 1.39 -0.19 -2.30
N LEU A 147 2.14 -0.78 -3.23
CA LEU A 147 1.63 -1.40 -4.44
C LEU A 147 1.95 -2.91 -4.42
N THR A 148 0.98 -3.73 -4.78
CA THR A 148 1.13 -5.18 -4.95
C THR A 148 0.72 -5.59 -6.36
N ASP A 149 1.52 -6.45 -7.01
CA ASP A 149 1.24 -6.98 -8.34
C ASP A 149 0.24 -8.17 -8.29
N ALA A 150 0.01 -8.82 -9.43
CA ALA A 150 -0.88 -9.97 -9.52
C ALA A 150 -0.28 -11.27 -8.93
N GLN A 151 1.04 -11.31 -8.73
CA GLN A 151 1.82 -12.45 -8.24
C GLN A 151 2.12 -12.35 -6.73
N GLY A 152 1.80 -11.21 -6.12
CA GLY A 152 1.99 -10.92 -4.70
C GLY A 152 3.29 -10.19 -4.36
N TRP A 153 4.12 -9.79 -5.34
CA TRP A 153 5.26 -8.93 -5.04
C TRP A 153 4.80 -7.51 -4.73
N SER A 154 5.57 -6.82 -3.90
CA SER A 154 5.20 -5.49 -3.43
C SER A 154 6.37 -4.52 -3.37
N THR A 155 6.03 -3.27 -3.65
CA THR A 155 6.90 -2.09 -3.55
C THR A 155 6.21 -1.03 -2.71
N GLN A 156 7.02 -0.32 -1.94
CA GLN A 156 6.57 0.70 -1.00
C GLN A 156 7.34 1.99 -1.27
N LYS A 157 6.65 3.13 -1.14
CA LYS A 157 7.21 4.47 -1.17
C LYS A 157 6.69 5.25 0.04
N GLY A 158 7.60 5.80 0.82
CA GLY A 158 7.27 6.76 1.89
C GLY A 158 7.66 8.16 1.44
N LEU A 159 6.76 9.12 1.60
CA LEU A 159 6.98 10.54 1.33
C LEU A 159 6.84 11.31 2.64
N SER A 160 7.76 12.23 2.88
CA SER A 160 7.64 13.23 3.92
C SER A 160 6.71 14.33 3.43
N ILE A 161 5.62 14.59 4.14
CA ILE A 161 4.68 15.68 3.83
C ILE A 161 4.41 16.50 5.09
N LYS A 162 3.89 17.71 4.90
CA LYS A 162 3.36 18.54 6.00
C LYS A 162 1.84 18.67 5.84
N LEU A 163 1.08 18.51 6.92
CA LEU A 163 -0.36 18.78 6.93
C LEU A 163 -0.65 20.01 7.77
N LEU A 164 -1.33 20.99 7.21
CA LEU A 164 -1.72 22.25 7.86
C LEU A 164 -3.22 22.51 7.71
N HIS A 165 -3.79 23.29 8.62
CA HIS A 165 -5.09 23.92 8.46
C HIS A 165 -4.96 25.25 7.71
N ARG A 166 -6.08 25.75 7.17
CA ARG A 166 -6.18 27.07 6.54
C ARG A 166 -6.67 28.16 7.48
#